data_AF-A0A9D5QHT0-F1
#
_entry.id   AF-A0A9D5QHT0-F1
#
_cell.length_a   1.000
_cell.length_b   1.000
_cell.length_c   1.000
_cell.angle_alpha   90.00
_cell.angle_beta   90.00
_cell.angle_gamma   90.00
#
_symmetry.space_group_name_H-M   'P 1'
#
loop_
_entity.id
_entity.type
_entity.pdbx_description
1 polymer ?
#
loop_
_entity_poly.entity_id
_entity_poly.type
_entity_poly.pdbx_seq_one_letter_code
_entity_poly.pdbx_strand_id
1 'polypeptide(L)'
;MSKRLRQYLFEHYSVNGYGTLKKVRKDFPIQIDDQDDTDSFTEFCNIFVTVGQGNNIEIEFSGGIPITREIADFAEIYKGRAEPDRNRVVLTITPSQIEALTDLAARIKNTTELGHSVGNENWDKVAARTVSSLYRFVRVIREYQDLRNAGLL
;
A
#
# COMPACT_ATOMS: atom_id res chain seq x y z
N MET A 1 -11.52 13.87 -11.34
CA MET A 1 -10.59 13.96 -10.20
C MET A 1 -9.77 12.69 -10.02
N SER A 2 -10.38 11.52 -9.85
CA SER A 2 -9.64 10.25 -9.64
C SER A 2 -8.66 9.86 -10.75
N LYS A 3 -8.92 10.30 -11.99
CA LYS A 3 -7.99 10.10 -13.10
C LYS A 3 -6.62 10.76 -12.89
N ARG A 4 -6.56 11.94 -12.27
CA ARG A 4 -5.29 12.67 -12.05
C ARG A 4 -4.43 11.99 -11.00
N LEU A 5 -5.02 11.67 -9.84
CA LEU A 5 -4.33 10.92 -8.79
C LEU A 5 -3.84 9.56 -9.30
N ARG A 6 -4.69 8.82 -10.03
CA ARG A 6 -4.28 7.53 -10.60
C ARG A 6 -3.11 7.66 -11.56
N GLN A 7 -3.16 8.63 -12.46
CA GLN A 7 -2.08 8.87 -13.41
C GLN A 7 -0.78 9.25 -12.68
N TYR A 8 -0.87 10.16 -11.70
CA TYR A 8 0.26 10.58 -10.89
C TYR A 8 0.93 9.40 -10.17
N LEU A 9 0.14 8.54 -9.50
CA LEU A 9 0.66 7.36 -8.83
C LEU A 9 1.30 6.37 -9.82
N PHE A 10 0.64 6.13 -10.96
CA PHE A 10 1.19 5.24 -11.98
C PHE A 10 2.54 5.75 -12.49
N GLU A 11 2.65 7.04 -12.81
CA GLU A 11 3.90 7.65 -13.27
C GLU A 11 5.00 7.60 -12.22
N HIS A 12 4.65 7.75 -10.93
CA HIS A 12 5.62 7.71 -9.84
C HIS A 12 6.18 6.31 -9.58
N TYR A 13 5.34 5.28 -9.66
CA TYR A 13 5.70 3.90 -9.31
C TYR A 13 6.05 3.02 -10.51
N SER A 14 5.79 3.46 -11.75
CA SER A 14 6.23 2.73 -12.95
C SER A 14 7.72 2.97 -13.20
N VAL A 15 8.59 2.20 -12.55
CA VAL A 15 10.03 2.18 -12.84
C VAL A 15 10.31 1.11 -13.91
N ASN A 16 10.90 1.52 -15.04
CA ASN A 16 11.45 0.69 -16.12
C ASN A 16 10.47 -0.17 -16.97
N GLY A 17 9.86 0.42 -17.99
CA GLY A 17 9.58 -0.31 -19.24
C GLY A 17 8.12 -0.44 -19.68
N TYR A 18 7.14 -0.11 -18.83
CA TYR A 18 5.79 0.13 -19.33
C TYR A 18 5.75 1.53 -19.94
N GLY A 19 5.89 1.59 -21.28
CA GLY A 19 5.75 2.81 -22.05
C GLY A 19 4.53 3.59 -21.57
N THR A 20 4.69 4.90 -21.38
CA THR A 20 3.70 5.82 -20.79
C THR A 20 2.30 5.42 -21.24
N LEU A 21 1.55 4.73 -20.38
CA LEU A 21 0.20 4.31 -20.75
C LEU A 21 -0.59 5.60 -20.97
N LYS A 22 -1.09 5.80 -22.20
CA LYS A 22 -1.85 7.01 -22.56
C LYS A 22 -3.00 7.28 -21.59
N LYS A 23 -3.58 6.22 -20.98
CA LYS A 23 -4.58 6.27 -19.88
C LYS A 23 -4.53 5.00 -19.02
N VAL A 24 -4.38 5.15 -17.70
CA VAL A 24 -4.53 4.05 -16.74
C VAL A 24 -6.02 3.73 -16.50
N ARG A 25 -6.40 2.46 -16.58
CA ARG A 25 -7.79 2.00 -16.37
C ARG A 25 -8.29 2.27 -14.96
N LYS A 26 -9.61 2.24 -14.76
CA LYS A 26 -10.25 2.64 -13.50
C LYS A 26 -9.77 1.84 -12.29
N ASP A 27 -9.51 0.57 -12.52
CA ASP A 27 -9.31 -0.44 -11.47
C ASP A 27 -7.97 -1.16 -11.71
N PHE A 28 -6.97 -0.43 -12.21
CA PHE A 28 -5.62 -0.98 -12.39
C PHE A 28 -4.87 -0.88 -11.06
N PRO A 29 -4.45 -2.01 -10.46
CA PRO A 29 -3.66 -1.99 -9.24
C PRO A 29 -2.25 -1.48 -9.55
N ILE A 30 -1.74 -0.60 -8.71
CA ILE A 30 -0.38 -0.05 -8.76
C ILE A 30 0.39 -0.67 -7.60
N GLN A 31 1.44 -1.42 -7.89
CA GLN A 31 2.33 -1.97 -6.87
C GLN A 31 3.19 -0.82 -6.32
N ILE A 32 3.23 -0.66 -4.99
CA ILE A 32 3.96 0.43 -4.32
C ILE A 32 5.00 -0.08 -3.30
N ASP A 33 5.06 -1.40 -3.13
CA ASP A 33 6.06 -2.03 -2.29
C ASP A 33 7.44 -2.03 -2.93
N ASP A 34 8.43 -2.38 -2.12
CA ASP A 34 9.84 -2.34 -2.48
C ASP A 34 10.35 -3.73 -2.89
N GLN A 35 9.50 -4.62 -3.44
CA GLN A 35 9.90 -5.98 -3.84
C GLN A 35 10.99 -5.94 -4.93
N ASP A 36 12.05 -6.74 -4.77
CA ASP A 36 13.06 -6.95 -5.81
C ASP A 36 12.73 -8.20 -6.66
N ASP A 37 13.32 -8.29 -7.86
CA ASP A 37 13.13 -9.41 -8.79
C ASP A 37 13.48 -10.80 -8.19
N THR A 38 14.29 -10.82 -7.13
CA THR A 38 14.72 -12.06 -6.45
C THR A 38 13.82 -12.45 -5.27
N ASP A 39 12.91 -11.58 -4.85
CA ASP A 39 12.05 -11.83 -3.69
C ASP A 39 10.91 -12.78 -4.05
N SER A 40 10.64 -13.74 -3.17
CA SER A 40 9.50 -14.66 -3.32
C SER A 40 8.18 -13.91 -3.16
N PHE A 41 7.31 -13.96 -4.17
CA PHE A 41 6.01 -13.27 -4.16
C PHE A 41 5.10 -13.70 -3.00
N THR A 42 5.21 -14.95 -2.55
CA THR A 42 4.37 -15.47 -1.45
C THR A 42 4.90 -15.14 -0.06
N GLU A 43 6.21 -14.87 0.06
CA GLU A 43 6.87 -14.51 1.32
C GLU A 43 6.97 -13.01 1.51
N PHE A 44 7.05 -12.25 0.42
CA PHE A 44 7.06 -10.80 0.46
C PHE A 44 5.66 -10.24 0.72
N CYS A 45 5.60 -9.12 1.43
CA CYS A 45 4.35 -8.38 1.60
C CYS A 45 4.20 -7.39 0.45
N ASN A 46 3.39 -7.80 -0.52
CA ASN A 46 3.04 -6.98 -1.66
C ASN A 46 1.97 -5.96 -1.25
N ILE A 47 2.14 -4.72 -1.68
CA ILE A 47 1.24 -3.61 -1.40
C ILE A 47 0.74 -3.07 -2.74
N PHE A 48 -0.55 -3.27 -3.00
CA PHE A 48 -1.23 -2.77 -4.18
C PHE A 48 -2.16 -1.61 -3.84
N VAL A 49 -2.20 -0.62 -4.72
CA VAL A 49 -3.06 0.54 -4.60
C VAL A 49 -3.97 0.67 -5.81
N THR A 50 -5.26 0.80 -5.55
CA THR A 50 -6.27 1.07 -6.59
C THR A 50 -7.00 2.37 -6.29
N VAL A 51 -6.99 3.29 -7.27
CA VAL A 51 -7.68 4.59 -7.13
C VAL A 51 -9.09 4.51 -7.71
N GLY A 52 -10.08 4.43 -6.84
CA GLY A 52 -11.50 4.38 -7.16
C GLY A 52 -12.15 5.72 -7.48
N GLN A 53 -13.48 5.79 -7.36
CA GLN A 53 -14.23 7.05 -7.46
C GLN A 53 -13.99 7.95 -6.24
N GLY A 54 -14.15 9.26 -6.40
CA GLY A 54 -13.95 10.21 -5.30
C GLY A 54 -12.51 10.34 -4.79
N ASN A 55 -11.53 9.78 -5.51
CA ASN A 55 -10.14 9.60 -5.04
C ASN A 55 -10.03 8.64 -3.85
N ASN A 56 -11.00 7.75 -3.62
CA ASN A 56 -10.82 6.67 -2.67
C ASN A 56 -9.65 5.80 -3.12
N ILE A 57 -8.74 5.54 -2.20
CA ILE A 57 -7.53 4.74 -2.39
C ILE A 57 -7.78 3.44 -1.64
N GLU A 58 -8.03 2.37 -2.38
CA GLU A 58 -8.02 1.02 -1.84
C GLU A 58 -6.56 0.56 -1.77
N ILE A 59 -6.14 0.10 -0.60
CA ILE A 59 -4.79 -0.40 -0.33
C ILE A 59 -4.95 -1.85 0.09
N GLU A 60 -4.28 -2.72 -0.64
CA GLU A 60 -4.28 -4.16 -0.41
C GLU A 60 -2.87 -4.60 -0.04
N PHE A 61 -2.75 -5.25 1.12
CA PHE A 61 -1.58 -5.99 1.56
C PHE A 61 -1.82 -7.46 1.30
N SER A 62 -0.88 -8.14 0.68
CA SER A 62 -0.96 -9.56 0.40
C SER A 62 0.40 -10.23 0.48
N GLY A 63 0.43 -11.48 0.93
CA GLY A 63 1.67 -12.26 1.06
C GLY A 63 2.36 -12.04 2.40
N GLY A 64 2.71 -13.17 3.05
CA GLY A 64 3.60 -13.25 4.22
C GLY A 64 3.33 -12.35 5.44
N ILE A 65 2.22 -11.62 5.52
CA ILE A 65 1.95 -10.63 6.59
C ILE A 65 1.26 -11.28 7.80
N PRO A 66 1.82 -11.16 9.03
CA PRO A 66 1.12 -11.46 10.26
C PRO A 66 -0.05 -10.49 10.48
N ILE A 67 -1.27 -11.00 10.36
CA ILE A 67 -2.50 -10.24 10.59
C ILE A 67 -2.88 -10.37 12.07
N THR A 68 -2.49 -9.38 12.86
CA THR A 68 -2.90 -9.28 14.26
C THR A 68 -4.30 -8.69 14.37
N ARG A 69 -4.94 -8.86 15.54
CA ARG A 69 -6.22 -8.21 15.85
C ARG A 69 -6.15 -6.70 15.64
N GLU A 70 -5.06 -6.06 16.06
CA GLU A 70 -4.89 -4.62 15.88
C GLU A 70 -4.87 -4.18 14.41
N ILE A 71 -4.26 -4.98 13.53
CA ILE A 71 -4.25 -4.71 12.08
C ILE A 71 -5.64 -4.96 11.48
N ALA A 72 -6.33 -6.02 11.93
CA ALA A 72 -7.69 -6.31 11.50
C ALA A 72 -8.67 -5.20 11.90
N ASP A 73 -8.68 -4.80 13.18
CA ASP A 73 -9.50 -3.72 13.71
C ASP A 73 -9.19 -2.39 12.98
N PHE A 74 -7.91 -2.13 12.69
CA PHE A 74 -7.51 -0.95 11.90
C PHE A 74 -8.11 -0.98 10.50
N ALA A 75 -8.06 -2.12 9.80
CA ALA A 75 -8.66 -2.24 8.47
C ALA A 75 -10.17 -1.96 8.50
N GLU A 76 -10.89 -2.47 9.50
CA GLU A 76 -12.33 -2.22 9.66
C GLU A 76 -12.67 -0.74 9.87
N ILE A 77 -11.88 -0.02 10.69
CA ILE A 77 -12.04 1.44 10.91
C ILE A 77 -12.00 2.19 9.57
N TYR A 78 -11.13 1.77 8.65
CA TYR A 78 -10.99 2.36 7.31
C TYR A 78 -11.78 1.60 6.24
N LYS A 79 -12.99 1.11 6.60
CA LYS A 79 -13.95 0.47 5.69
C LYS A 79 -13.37 -0.70 4.89
N GLY A 80 -12.38 -1.34 5.48
CA GLY A 80 -11.64 -2.46 4.95
C GLY A 80 -12.09 -3.79 5.53
N ARG A 81 -11.24 -4.79 5.35
CA ARG A 81 -11.38 -6.13 5.93
C ARG A 81 -10.02 -6.81 6.01
N ALA A 82 -9.88 -7.69 6.98
CA ALA A 82 -8.80 -8.65 7.04
C ALA A 82 -9.31 -10.04 6.63
N GLU A 83 -8.52 -10.74 5.82
CA GLU A 83 -8.73 -12.12 5.39
C GLU A 83 -7.51 -12.96 5.83
N PRO A 84 -7.41 -13.35 7.13
CA PRO A 84 -6.26 -14.10 7.65
C PRO A 84 -5.95 -15.38 6.88
N ASP A 85 -6.97 -16.14 6.51
CA ASP A 85 -6.84 -17.38 5.73
C ASP A 85 -6.21 -17.17 4.34
N ARG A 86 -6.16 -15.92 3.87
CA ARG A 86 -5.59 -15.52 2.58
C ARG A 86 -4.36 -14.63 2.73
N ASN A 87 -3.87 -14.40 3.96
CA ASN A 87 -2.80 -13.45 4.27
C ASN A 87 -3.01 -12.10 3.58
N ARG A 88 -4.25 -11.60 3.65
CA ARG A 88 -4.68 -10.40 2.91
C ARG A 88 -5.36 -9.41 3.83
N VAL A 89 -4.99 -8.14 3.70
CA VAL A 89 -5.66 -7.01 4.38
C VAL A 89 -5.98 -5.96 3.34
N VAL A 90 -7.23 -5.50 3.32
CA VAL A 90 -7.66 -4.42 2.43
C VAL A 90 -8.21 -3.29 3.28
N LEU A 91 -7.86 -2.05 2.97
CA LEU A 91 -8.48 -0.86 3.56
C LEU A 91 -8.70 0.24 2.52
N THR A 92 -9.66 1.13 2.79
CA THR A 92 -9.99 2.23 1.88
C THR A 92 -9.87 3.57 2.60
N ILE A 93 -8.98 4.41 2.10
CA ILE A 93 -8.75 5.77 2.63
C ILE A 93 -8.96 6.82 1.55
N THR A 94 -9.11 8.08 1.96
CA THR A 94 -8.99 9.23 1.07
C THR A 94 -7.60 9.87 1.19
N PRO A 95 -7.18 10.73 0.25
CA PRO A 95 -5.90 11.44 0.36
C PRO A 95 -5.78 12.26 1.66
N SER A 96 -6.90 12.79 2.20
CA SER A 96 -6.88 13.53 3.47
C SER A 96 -6.68 12.63 4.70
N GLN A 97 -6.83 11.31 4.55
CA GLN A 97 -6.65 10.33 5.62
C GLN A 97 -5.29 9.61 5.51
N ILE A 98 -4.39 10.05 4.63
CA ILE A 98 -3.16 9.32 4.33
C ILE A 98 -2.25 9.09 5.53
N GLU A 99 -2.24 10.03 6.49
CA GLU A 99 -1.45 9.93 7.72
C GLU A 99 -1.83 8.71 8.58
N ALA A 100 -3.02 8.14 8.38
CA ALA A 100 -3.41 6.88 9.02
C ALA A 100 -2.45 5.73 8.68
N LEU A 101 -1.81 5.75 7.50
CA LEU A 101 -0.86 4.71 7.13
C LEU A 101 0.42 4.74 7.99
N THR A 102 0.74 5.87 8.61
CA THR A 102 1.83 5.97 9.59
C THR A 102 1.52 5.12 10.83
N ASP A 103 0.26 5.13 11.29
CA ASP A 103 -0.20 4.30 12.41
C ASP A 103 -0.22 2.82 12.03
N LEU A 104 -0.67 2.49 10.81
CA LEU A 104 -0.61 1.12 10.30
C LEU A 104 0.83 0.62 10.19
N ALA A 105 1.75 1.45 9.72
CA ALA A 105 3.17 1.13 9.65
C ALA A 105 3.76 0.83 11.05
N ALA A 106 3.37 1.59 12.08
CA ALA A 106 3.77 1.31 13.45
C ALA A 106 3.25 -0.07 13.94
N ARG A 107 2.01 -0.41 13.62
CA ARG A 107 1.43 -1.73 13.96
C ARG A 107 2.15 -2.87 13.26
N ILE A 108 2.45 -2.73 11.96
CA ILE A 108 3.23 -3.70 11.17
C ILE A 108 4.64 -3.86 11.75
N LYS A 109 5.29 -2.77 12.14
CA LYS A 109 6.61 -2.83 12.78
C LYS A 109 6.61 -3.66 14.07
N ASN A 110 5.50 -3.64 14.81
CA ASN A 110 5.37 -4.41 16.05
C ASN A 110 5.10 -5.91 15.81
N THR A 111 5.00 -6.37 14.56
CA THR A 111 4.82 -7.79 14.25
C THR A 111 6.10 -8.50 13.84
N THR A 112 7.27 -7.85 13.88
CA THR A 112 8.55 -8.40 13.39
C THR A 112 8.88 -9.78 13.95
N GLU A 113 8.56 -10.04 15.22
CA GLU A 113 8.81 -11.33 15.89
C GLU A 113 7.78 -12.41 15.53
N LEU A 114 6.69 -12.06 14.85
CA LEU A 114 5.59 -12.96 14.50
C LEU A 114 5.79 -13.68 13.16
N GLY A 115 6.95 -13.54 12.52
CA GLY A 115 7.23 -14.19 11.24
C GLY A 115 6.98 -15.70 11.23
N HIS A 116 7.42 -16.40 12.29
CA HIS A 116 7.18 -17.83 12.45
C HIS A 116 5.68 -18.20 12.50
N SER A 117 4.81 -17.30 12.99
CA SER A 117 3.38 -17.58 13.11
C SER A 117 2.66 -17.64 11.76
N VAL A 118 3.27 -17.06 10.71
CA VAL A 118 2.77 -17.09 9.33
C VAL A 118 3.70 -17.85 8.38
N GLY A 119 4.66 -18.62 8.91
CA GLY A 119 5.62 -19.36 8.10
C GLY A 119 6.56 -18.48 7.28
N ASN A 120 6.82 -17.25 7.73
CA ASN A 120 7.70 -16.29 7.07
C ASN A 120 8.88 -15.93 8.00
N GLU A 121 9.97 -16.68 7.94
CA GLU A 121 11.14 -16.48 8.80
C GLU A 121 11.85 -15.14 8.54
N ASN A 122 11.69 -14.58 7.34
CA ASN A 122 12.29 -13.31 6.93
C ASN A 122 11.40 -12.10 7.22
N TRP A 123 10.33 -12.27 8.01
CA TRP A 123 9.35 -11.23 8.25
C TRP A 123 9.93 -9.97 8.88
N ASP A 124 10.96 -10.07 9.72
CA ASP A 124 11.64 -8.91 10.29
C ASP A 124 12.18 -7.96 9.21
N LYS A 125 12.83 -8.52 8.19
CA LYS A 125 13.35 -7.79 7.03
C LYS A 125 12.21 -7.31 6.13
N VAL A 126 11.21 -8.16 5.86
CA VAL A 126 10.06 -7.80 5.02
C VAL A 126 9.27 -6.66 5.67
N ALA A 127 8.97 -6.74 6.97
CA ALA A 127 8.26 -5.71 7.72
C ALA A 127 8.94 -4.35 7.63
N ALA A 128 10.27 -4.29 7.75
CA ALA A 128 11.02 -3.04 7.59
C ALA A 128 10.83 -2.41 6.19
N ARG A 129 10.82 -3.23 5.14
CA ARG A 129 10.58 -2.78 3.76
C ARG A 129 9.12 -2.38 3.53
N THR A 130 8.17 -3.13 4.08
CA THR A 130 6.74 -2.79 4.08
C THR A 130 6.50 -1.42 4.73
N VAL A 131 7.10 -1.19 5.91
CA VAL A 131 7.02 0.08 6.64
C VAL A 131 7.63 1.23 5.82
N SER A 132 8.81 1.02 5.23
CA SER A 132 9.46 1.99 4.34
C SER A 132 8.57 2.36 3.15
N SER A 133 7.93 1.36 2.52
CA SER A 133 7.02 1.54 1.39
C SER A 133 5.80 2.38 1.78
N LEU A 134 5.23 2.16 2.97
CA LEU A 134 4.12 2.96 3.48
C LEU A 134 4.51 4.42 3.72
N TYR A 135 5.65 4.68 4.37
CA TYR A 135 6.11 6.06 4.56
C TYR A 135 6.42 6.76 3.24
N ARG A 136 6.99 6.05 2.27
CA ARG A 136 7.20 6.55 0.91
C ARG A 136 5.86 6.94 0.28
N PHE A 137 4.87 6.07 0.35
CA PHE A 137 3.55 6.32 -0.21
C PHE A 137 2.83 7.50 0.46
N VAL A 138 2.92 7.63 1.80
CA VAL A 138 2.40 8.81 2.52
C VAL A 138 3.00 10.09 1.95
N ARG A 139 4.33 10.15 1.79
CA ARG A 139 5.02 11.30 1.22
C ARG A 139 4.56 11.61 -0.21
N VAL A 140 4.42 10.58 -1.06
CA VAL A 140 3.98 10.74 -2.46
C VAL A 140 2.58 11.35 -2.57
N ILE A 141 1.65 10.92 -1.71
CA ILE A 141 0.30 11.47 -1.68
C ILE A 141 0.28 12.90 -1.15
N ARG A 142 1.11 13.22 -0.15
CA ARG A 142 1.26 14.60 0.34
C ARG A 142 1.78 15.53 -0.75
N GLU A 143 2.82 15.10 -1.46
CA GLU A 143 3.36 15.83 -2.62
C GLU A 143 2.28 16.07 -3.68
N TYR A 144 1.47 15.05 -4.01
CA TYR A 144 0.32 15.22 -4.91
C TYR A 144 -0.68 16.26 -4.41
N GLN A 145 -1.01 16.26 -3.11
CA GLN A 145 -1.94 17.23 -2.52
C GLN A 145 -1.37 18.64 -2.59
N ASP A 146 -0.08 18.82 -2.31
CA ASP A 146 0.60 20.11 -2.36
C ASP A 146 0.63 20.68 -3.78
N LEU A 147 1.01 19.85 -4.76
CA LEU A 147 1.00 20.23 -6.18
C LEU A 147 -0.41 20.60 -6.67
N ARG A 148 -1.42 19.85 -6.25
CA ARG A 148 -2.82 20.14 -6.57
C ARG A 148 -3.28 21.46 -5.94
N ASN A 149 -2.93 21.71 -4.68
CA ASN A 149 -3.30 22.94 -3.97
C ASN A 149 -2.61 24.17 -4.57
N ALA A 150 -1.39 24.00 -5.10
CA ALA A 150 -0.67 25.02 -5.84
C ALA A 150 -1.17 25.24 -7.28
N GLY A 151 -2.13 24.44 -7.77
CA GLY A 151 -2.66 24.53 -9.14
C GLY A 151 -1.73 23.98 -10.21
N LEU A 152 -0.71 23.19 -9.82
CA LEU A 152 0.26 22.58 -10.71
C LEU A 152 -0.20 21.20 -11.25
N LEU A 153 -1.32 20.68 -10.74
CA LEU A 153 -1.95 19.41 -11.17
C LEU A 153 -3.45 19.52 -11.44
#